data_AF-A0A3G6PJL8-F1
#
_entry.id   AF-A0A3G6PJL8-F1
#
_cell.length_a   1.000
_cell.length_b   1.000
_cell.length_c   1.000
_cell.angle_alpha   90.00
_cell.angle_beta   90.00
_cell.angle_gamma   90.00
#
_symmetry.space_group_name_H-M   'P 1'
#
loop_
_entity.id
_entity.type
_entity.pdbx_description
1 polymer ?
#
loop_
_entity_poly.entity_id
_entity_poly.type
_entity_poly.pdbx_seq_one_letter_code
_entity_poly.pdbx_strand_id
1 'polypeptide(L)'
;MMKINPIMVLNILIVIFFLISVFTTVFMIKNAMSIYYILAASFVSLLLLFILYSINKGIPSSHRVISTIEESKDRLEFNDGAFIIDSPLLQQKQIIEWKAVEAIYCLNMIPLDGTYHNFEYSFFLNKPPVIVKYSNLKWYNRLFSSSESHSFEVKIDDYNNIDFNKIHQATNTFLLKKETSSAYLHKKFGNNIRSVKKNDTITSFSSDKPLKTFELYQIYDRGNTTQNDKLKEYRDNATKI
;
A
#
# COMPACT_ATOMS: atom_id res chain seq x y z
N MET A 1 19.68 0.74 44.54
CA MET A 1 19.16 -0.63 44.29
C MET A 1 18.66 -0.67 42.86
N MET A 2 19.29 -1.49 41.99
CA MET A 2 19.02 -1.45 40.54
C MET A 2 17.82 -2.34 40.21
N LYS A 3 16.76 -1.78 39.59
CA LYS A 3 15.59 -2.56 39.16
C LYS A 3 15.95 -3.39 37.93
N ILE A 4 16.15 -4.69 38.11
CA ILE A 4 16.40 -5.62 37.02
C ILE A 4 15.10 -5.87 36.26
N ASN A 5 15.12 -5.78 34.93
CA ASN A 5 13.95 -6.06 34.09
C ASN A 5 13.68 -7.58 34.07
N PRO A 6 12.49 -8.06 34.50
CA PRO A 6 12.19 -9.50 34.54
C PRO A 6 12.24 -10.17 33.15
N ILE A 7 11.93 -9.44 32.08
CA ILE A 7 12.01 -9.95 30.70
C ILE A 7 13.48 -10.20 30.30
N MET A 8 14.40 -9.34 30.76
CA MET A 8 15.84 -9.51 30.53
C MET A 8 16.38 -10.76 31.24
N VAL A 9 15.95 -11.03 32.47
CA VAL A 9 16.33 -12.24 33.22
C VAL A 9 15.80 -13.50 32.52
N LEU A 10 14.54 -13.48 32.09
CA LEU A 10 13.92 -14.60 31.36
C LEU A 10 14.64 -14.88 30.03
N ASN A 11 14.97 -13.84 29.26
CA ASN A 11 15.75 -13.97 28.03
C ASN A 11 17.12 -14.61 28.27
N ILE A 12 17.87 -14.15 29.28
CA ILE A 12 19.18 -14.71 29.63
C ILE A 12 19.06 -16.21 29.96
N LEU A 13 18.05 -16.57 30.75
CA LEU A 13 17.78 -17.97 31.10
C LEU A 13 17.45 -18.83 29.87
N ILE A 14 16.60 -18.35 28.96
CA ILE A 14 16.27 -19.06 27.71
C ILE A 14 17.51 -19.23 26.82
N VAL A 15 18.37 -18.22 26.71
CA VAL A 15 19.63 -18.30 25.94
C VAL A 15 20.58 -19.35 26.52
N ILE A 16 20.69 -19.45 27.85
CA ILE A 16 21.50 -20.50 28.51
C ILE A 16 20.96 -21.89 28.17
N PHE A 17 19.65 -22.12 28.30
CA PHE A 17 19.04 -23.41 27.92
C PHE A 17 19.19 -23.73 26.44
N PHE A 18 19.12 -22.73 25.55
CA PHE A 18 19.36 -22.90 24.12
C PHE A 18 20.81 -23.35 23.83
N LEU A 19 21.81 -22.72 24.45
CA LEU A 19 23.21 -23.11 24.29
C LEU A 19 23.47 -24.54 24.80
N ILE A 20 22.87 -24.92 25.94
CA ILE A 20 22.94 -26.29 26.47
C ILE A 20 22.30 -27.29 25.48
N SER A 21 21.15 -26.95 24.89
CA SER A 21 20.44 -27.80 23.93
C SER A 21 21.24 -28.01 22.64
N VAL A 22 21.84 -26.95 22.10
CA VAL A 22 22.72 -27.02 20.92
C VAL A 22 23.96 -27.87 21.22
N PHE A 23 24.63 -27.65 22.35
CA PHE A 23 25.79 -28.44 22.76
C PHE A 23 25.45 -29.93 22.93
N THR A 24 24.29 -30.23 23.55
CA THR A 24 23.76 -31.58 23.71
C THR A 24 23.53 -32.25 22.36
N THR A 25 22.94 -31.53 21.40
CA THR A 25 22.70 -32.04 20.04
C THR A 25 24.02 -32.38 19.33
N VAL A 26 25.03 -31.51 19.41
CA VAL A 26 26.37 -31.76 18.86
C VAL A 26 27.03 -32.97 19.51
N PHE A 27 26.90 -33.12 20.83
CA PHE A 27 27.43 -34.29 21.56
C PHE A 27 26.72 -35.59 21.15
N MET A 28 25.39 -35.58 20.98
CA MET A 28 24.62 -36.75 20.52
C MET A 28 25.04 -37.19 19.11
N ILE A 29 25.25 -36.23 18.19
CA ILE A 29 25.76 -36.49 16.83
C ILE A 29 27.16 -37.11 16.90
N LYS A 30 28.07 -36.53 17.69
CA LYS A 30 29.45 -37.03 17.83
C LYS A 30 29.53 -38.46 18.37
N ASN A 31 28.60 -38.86 19.23
CA ASN A 31 28.52 -40.22 19.79
C ASN A 31 27.62 -41.17 18.98
N ALA A 32 27.22 -40.79 17.76
CA ALA A 32 26.36 -41.59 16.87
C ALA A 32 25.08 -42.12 17.54
N MET A 33 24.47 -41.30 18.41
CA MET A 33 23.21 -41.67 19.07
C MET A 33 22.05 -41.77 18.08
N SER A 34 21.01 -42.52 18.46
CA SER A 34 19.82 -42.72 17.62
C SER A 34 19.22 -41.40 17.14
N ILE A 35 18.88 -41.36 15.84
CA ILE A 35 18.38 -40.17 15.14
C ILE A 35 17.15 -39.53 15.82
N TYR A 36 16.31 -40.34 16.47
CA TYR A 36 15.14 -39.86 17.21
C TYR A 36 15.52 -38.91 18.36
N TYR A 37 16.62 -39.16 19.08
CA TYR A 37 17.07 -38.28 20.16
C TYR A 37 17.68 -36.98 19.61
N ILE A 38 18.42 -37.06 18.50
CA ILE A 38 18.99 -35.90 17.81
C ILE A 38 17.87 -34.98 17.28
N LEU A 39 16.82 -35.55 16.69
CA LEU A 39 15.65 -34.82 16.24
C LEU A 39 14.88 -34.16 17.41
N ALA A 40 14.69 -34.87 18.51
CA ALA A 40 14.03 -34.32 19.70
C ALA A 40 14.81 -33.14 20.30
N ALA A 41 16.13 -33.25 20.47
CA ALA A 41 16.98 -32.16 20.95
C ALA A 41 17.03 -30.96 19.99
N SER A 42 17.02 -31.23 18.68
CA SER A 42 16.91 -30.18 17.64
C SER A 42 15.57 -29.44 17.72
N PHE A 43 14.46 -30.16 17.95
CA PHE A 43 13.13 -29.56 18.10
C PHE A 43 13.01 -28.70 19.36
N VAL A 44 13.57 -29.15 20.50
CA VAL A 44 13.66 -28.34 21.73
C VAL A 44 14.44 -27.04 21.48
N SER A 45 15.55 -27.11 20.73
CA SER A 45 16.36 -25.95 20.36
C SER A 45 15.57 -24.94 19.52
N LEU A 46 14.77 -25.44 18.56
CA LEU A 46 13.87 -24.63 17.71
C LEU A 46 12.75 -23.99 18.54
N LEU A 47 12.16 -24.73 19.48
CA LEU A 47 11.11 -24.24 20.37
C LEU A 47 11.63 -23.12 21.30
N LEU A 48 12.86 -23.24 21.82
CA LEU A 48 13.50 -22.18 22.60
C LEU A 48 13.75 -20.91 21.77
N LEU A 49 14.18 -21.05 20.51
CA LEU A 49 14.30 -19.92 19.57
C LEU A 49 12.95 -19.27 19.26
N PHE A 50 11.89 -20.08 19.08
CA PHE A 50 10.54 -19.58 18.86
C PHE A 50 10.04 -18.78 20.07
N ILE A 51 10.21 -19.28 21.29
CA ILE A 51 9.84 -18.54 22.51
C ILE A 51 10.65 -17.24 22.63
N LEU A 52 11.97 -17.30 22.41
CA LEU A 52 12.83 -16.10 22.43
C LEU A 52 12.36 -15.05 21.42
N TYR A 53 12.01 -15.48 20.20
CA TYR A 53 11.43 -14.61 19.17
C TYR A 53 10.08 -14.03 19.60
N SER A 54 9.15 -14.87 20.07
CA SER A 54 7.81 -14.46 20.49
C SER A 54 7.82 -13.48 21.67
N ILE A 55 8.74 -13.62 22.62
CA ILE A 55 8.88 -12.66 23.74
C ILE A 55 9.45 -11.32 23.25
N ASN A 56 10.48 -11.33 22.40
CA ASN A 56 11.23 -10.11 22.05
C ASN A 56 10.67 -9.33 20.85
N LYS A 57 10.01 -10.01 19.91
CA LYS A 57 9.34 -9.38 18.75
C LYS A 57 7.82 -9.33 18.92
N GLY A 58 7.27 -10.17 19.80
CA GLY A 58 5.84 -10.45 19.87
C GLY A 58 5.44 -11.48 18.82
N ILE A 59 4.43 -12.29 19.14
CA ILE A 59 3.59 -12.87 18.09
C ILE A 59 2.88 -11.68 17.40
N PRO A 60 2.84 -11.61 16.06
CA PRO A 60 2.17 -10.52 15.35
C PRO A 60 0.66 -10.53 15.65
N SER A 61 0.25 -9.72 16.64
CA SER A 61 -1.15 -9.44 16.91
C SER A 61 -1.73 -8.61 15.77
N SER A 62 -3.02 -8.80 15.47
CA SER A 62 -3.72 -8.05 14.41
C SER A 62 -3.48 -6.55 14.50
N HIS A 63 -3.53 -5.95 15.69
CA HIS A 63 -3.27 -4.52 15.89
C HIS A 63 -1.84 -4.10 15.53
N ARG A 64 -0.80 -4.88 15.88
CA ARG A 64 0.59 -4.56 15.47
C ARG A 64 0.77 -4.71 13.97
N VAL A 65 0.11 -5.68 13.36
CA VAL A 65 0.14 -5.88 11.90
C VAL A 65 -0.55 -4.71 11.20
N ILE A 66 -1.74 -4.31 11.65
CA ILE A 66 -2.50 -3.17 11.13
C ILE A 66 -1.70 -1.88 11.27
N SER A 67 -1.15 -1.58 12.45
CA SER A 67 -0.35 -0.35 12.63
C SER A 67 0.92 -0.37 11.76
N THR A 68 1.58 -1.52 11.60
CA THR A 68 2.73 -1.65 10.68
C THR A 68 2.32 -1.42 9.22
N ILE A 69 1.14 -1.92 8.81
CA ILE A 69 0.59 -1.68 7.46
C ILE A 69 0.31 -0.18 7.28
N GLU A 70 -0.38 0.47 8.22
CA GLU A 70 -0.67 1.90 8.19
C GLU A 70 0.59 2.78 8.21
N GLU A 71 1.60 2.42 8.99
CA GLU A 71 2.92 3.09 8.99
C GLU A 71 3.70 2.89 7.68
N SER A 72 3.41 1.82 6.93
CA SER A 72 4.06 1.51 5.64
C SER A 72 3.38 2.15 4.44
N LYS A 73 2.15 2.65 4.58
CA LYS A 73 1.41 3.34 3.51
C LYS A 73 2.10 4.64 3.10
N ASP A 74 2.02 4.94 1.82
CA ASP A 74 2.55 6.17 1.27
C ASP A 74 1.70 7.37 1.72
N ARG A 75 2.34 8.51 1.98
CA ARG A 75 1.69 9.73 2.49
C ARG A 75 1.71 10.80 1.42
N LEU A 76 0.54 11.38 1.17
CA LEU A 76 0.36 12.41 0.16
C LEU A 76 0.47 13.80 0.78
N GLU A 77 1.54 14.52 0.44
CA GLU A 77 1.81 15.90 0.84
C GLU A 77 1.57 16.84 -0.34
N PHE A 78 0.97 18.00 -0.10
CA PHE A 78 0.63 18.98 -1.14
C PHE A 78 1.11 20.37 -0.71
N ASN A 79 1.82 21.07 -1.59
CA ASN A 79 2.25 22.45 -1.40
C ASN A 79 2.14 23.25 -2.71
N ASP A 80 2.37 24.56 -2.66
CA ASP A 80 2.16 25.49 -3.77
C ASP A 80 2.97 25.15 -5.05
N GLY A 81 4.13 24.48 -4.91
CA GLY A 81 4.99 24.13 -6.02
C GLY A 81 4.83 22.69 -6.52
N ALA A 82 4.51 21.76 -5.62
CA ALA A 82 4.53 20.33 -5.90
C ALA A 82 3.53 19.51 -5.06
N PHE A 83 3.16 18.38 -5.67
CA PHE A 83 2.62 17.21 -5.02
C PHE A 83 3.77 16.25 -4.67
N ILE A 84 3.76 15.69 -3.47
CA ILE A 84 4.82 14.82 -2.95
C ILE A 84 4.18 13.52 -2.44
N ILE A 85 4.72 12.38 -2.91
CA ILE A 85 4.43 11.06 -2.37
C ILE A 85 5.60 10.69 -1.48
N ASP A 86 5.39 10.57 -0.18
CA ASP A 86 6.39 10.10 0.77
C ASP A 86 6.18 8.60 1.02
N SER A 87 7.17 7.77 0.67
CA SER A 87 7.07 6.30 0.69
C SER A 87 7.96 5.71 1.80
N PRO A 88 7.46 5.47 3.04
CA PRO A 88 8.30 5.04 4.16
C PRO A 88 8.94 3.66 3.98
N LEU A 89 8.28 2.78 3.21
CA LEU A 89 8.75 1.44 2.89
C LEU A 89 10.01 1.47 2.01
N LEU A 90 9.96 2.28 0.94
CA LEU A 90 11.05 2.52 -0.01
C LEU A 90 12.09 3.52 0.53
N GLN A 91 11.73 4.30 1.56
CA GLN A 91 12.54 5.37 2.15
C GLN A 91 12.95 6.45 1.14
N GLN A 92 11.96 6.93 0.38
CA GLN A 92 12.14 8.00 -0.60
C GLN A 92 10.89 8.89 -0.67
N LYS A 93 11.09 10.15 -1.07
CA LYS A 93 10.03 11.06 -1.52
C LYS A 93 10.05 11.17 -3.03
N GLN A 94 8.89 11.06 -3.67
CA GLN A 94 8.69 11.30 -5.09
C GLN A 94 7.99 12.66 -5.25
N ILE A 95 8.67 13.61 -5.89
CA ILE A 95 8.25 15.01 -6.02
C ILE A 95 7.77 15.26 -7.45
N ILE A 96 6.52 15.71 -7.58
CA ILE A 96 5.82 15.99 -8.82
C ILE A 96 5.45 17.48 -8.81
N GLU A 97 6.19 18.30 -9.54
CA GLU A 97 5.87 19.72 -9.67
C GLU A 97 4.53 19.91 -10.39
N TRP A 98 3.63 20.77 -9.90
CA TRP A 98 2.31 20.98 -10.54
C TRP A 98 2.43 21.42 -12.00
N LYS A 99 3.46 22.21 -12.32
CA LYS A 99 3.78 22.62 -13.69
C LYS A 99 4.13 21.45 -14.63
N ALA A 100 4.56 20.30 -14.10
CA ALA A 100 4.89 19.10 -14.87
C ALA A 100 3.68 18.19 -15.15
N VAL A 101 2.55 18.39 -14.45
CA VAL A 101 1.32 17.61 -14.69
C VAL A 101 0.68 18.04 -16.01
N GLU A 102 0.54 17.10 -16.94
CA GLU A 102 -0.16 17.26 -18.22
C GLU A 102 -1.66 16.99 -18.06
N ALA A 103 -2.01 15.89 -17.39
CA ALA A 103 -3.39 15.50 -17.15
C ALA A 103 -3.54 14.66 -15.86
N ILE A 104 -4.74 14.66 -15.29
CA ILE A 104 -5.16 13.85 -14.14
C ILE A 104 -6.51 13.25 -14.46
N TYR A 105 -6.60 11.93 -14.32
CA TYR A 105 -7.86 11.20 -14.39
C TYR A 105 -8.08 10.43 -13.09
N CYS A 106 -9.35 10.21 -12.74
CA CYS A 106 -9.73 9.33 -11.65
C CYS A 106 -10.53 8.16 -12.22
N LEU A 107 -9.99 6.95 -12.11
CA LEU A 107 -10.75 5.72 -12.25
C LEU A 107 -11.52 5.50 -10.94
N ASN A 108 -12.82 5.24 -11.05
CA ASN A 108 -13.64 4.71 -9.97
C ASN A 108 -14.18 3.36 -10.46
N MET A 109 -14.02 2.30 -9.69
CA MET A 109 -14.42 0.93 -10.06
C MET A 109 -14.89 0.12 -8.86
N ILE A 110 -15.68 -0.92 -9.13
CA ILE A 110 -15.93 -1.98 -8.15
C ILE A 110 -14.63 -2.78 -7.98
N PRO A 111 -14.10 -2.95 -6.76
CA PRO A 111 -12.94 -3.80 -6.52
C PRO A 111 -13.26 -5.24 -6.95
N LEU A 112 -12.42 -5.78 -7.84
CA LEU A 112 -12.42 -7.19 -8.22
C LEU A 112 -11.69 -8.03 -7.16
N ASP A 113 -11.85 -9.35 -7.18
CA ASP A 113 -11.13 -10.25 -6.28
C ASP A 113 -9.61 -10.02 -6.37
N GLY A 114 -8.99 -9.69 -5.22
CA GLY A 114 -7.57 -9.32 -5.12
C GLY A 114 -7.25 -7.83 -5.32
N THR A 115 -8.23 -7.00 -5.68
CA THR A 115 -8.10 -5.53 -5.73
C THR A 115 -8.71 -4.92 -4.46
N TYR A 116 -7.94 -4.10 -3.74
CA TYR A 116 -8.36 -3.55 -2.44
C TYR A 116 -8.74 -2.06 -2.46
N HIS A 117 -8.67 -1.43 -3.64
CA HIS A 117 -9.00 -0.02 -3.87
C HIS A 117 -10.23 0.14 -4.76
N ASN A 118 -11.01 1.20 -4.54
CA ASN A 118 -12.16 1.59 -5.36
C ASN A 118 -11.79 2.73 -6.31
N PHE A 119 -10.83 3.56 -5.93
CA PHE A 119 -10.43 4.75 -6.66
C PHE A 119 -8.93 4.73 -6.96
N GLU A 120 -8.58 5.11 -8.19
CA GLU A 120 -7.19 5.30 -8.60
C GLU A 120 -7.08 6.62 -9.39
N TYR A 121 -6.19 7.52 -8.98
CA TYR A 121 -5.79 8.66 -9.80
C TYR A 121 -4.60 8.27 -10.67
N SER A 122 -4.71 8.54 -11.97
CA SER A 122 -3.60 8.46 -12.93
C SER A 122 -3.16 9.88 -13.30
N PHE A 123 -1.95 10.25 -12.86
CA PHE A 123 -1.28 11.51 -13.20
C PHE A 123 -0.37 11.28 -14.39
N PHE A 124 -0.65 11.94 -15.50
CA PHE A 124 0.23 11.98 -16.67
C PHE A 124 1.10 13.23 -16.60
N LEU A 125 2.41 13.04 -16.76
CA LEU A 125 3.43 14.07 -16.59
C LEU A 125 4.15 14.35 -17.92
N ASN A 126 4.60 15.58 -18.12
CA ASN A 126 5.48 15.96 -19.24
C ASN A 126 6.98 15.76 -18.94
N LYS A 127 7.31 15.49 -17.68
CA LYS A 127 8.67 15.23 -17.16
C LYS A 127 8.56 14.15 -16.07
N PRO A 128 9.50 13.20 -15.96
CA PRO A 128 9.50 12.23 -14.86
C PRO A 128 9.60 12.93 -13.50
N PRO A 129 9.07 12.30 -12.43
CA PRO A 129 9.12 12.84 -11.08
C PRO A 129 10.56 12.89 -10.54
N VAL A 130 10.84 13.81 -9.62
CA VAL A 130 12.13 13.89 -8.93
C VAL A 130 12.11 12.99 -7.70
N ILE A 131 13.01 12.02 -7.62
CA ILE A 131 13.08 11.07 -6.49
C ILE A 131 14.19 11.51 -5.53
N VAL A 132 13.85 11.66 -4.25
CA VAL A 132 14.77 12.05 -3.17
C VAL A 132 14.78 10.95 -2.10
N LYS A 133 15.88 10.21 -2.01
CA LYS A 133 16.07 9.15 -1.01
C LYS A 133 16.33 9.75 0.37
N TYR A 134 15.88 9.07 1.44
CA TYR A 134 16.18 9.47 2.81
C TYR A 134 17.69 9.36 3.08
N SER A 135 18.22 10.23 3.95
CA SER A 135 19.63 10.21 4.34
C SER A 135 20.08 8.89 4.98
N ASN A 136 19.21 8.23 5.73
CA ASN A 136 19.49 6.98 6.45
C ASN A 136 18.68 5.80 5.91
N LEU A 137 19.11 5.27 4.75
CA LEU A 137 18.55 4.04 4.17
C LEU A 137 18.88 2.81 5.03
N LYS A 138 17.88 1.95 5.24
CA LYS A 138 18.02 0.60 5.79
C LYS A 138 18.84 -0.25 4.82
N TRP A 139 19.56 -1.26 5.34
CA TRP A 139 20.53 -2.04 4.58
C TRP A 139 19.94 -2.68 3.30
N TYR A 140 18.69 -3.15 3.32
CA TYR A 140 18.06 -3.79 2.17
C TYR A 140 17.77 -2.78 1.04
N ASN A 141 17.28 -1.58 1.37
CA ASN A 141 17.04 -0.51 0.40
C ASN A 141 18.35 0.04 -0.22
N ARG A 142 19.51 -0.20 0.41
CA ARG A 142 20.82 0.08 -0.21
C ARG A 142 21.15 -0.92 -1.32
N LEU A 143 20.76 -2.18 -1.19
CA LEU A 143 21.02 -3.23 -2.18
C LEU A 143 20.14 -3.10 -3.42
N PHE A 144 18.88 -2.72 -3.26
CA PHE A 144 17.92 -2.53 -4.35
C PHE A 144 17.87 -1.08 -4.89
N SER A 145 19.00 -0.37 -4.86
CA SER A 145 19.07 1.08 -5.13
C SER A 145 18.72 1.52 -6.58
N SER A 146 18.41 0.60 -7.48
CA SER A 146 18.71 0.69 -8.91
C SER A 146 17.50 0.70 -9.86
N SER A 147 16.43 1.42 -9.51
CA SER A 147 15.47 1.91 -10.51
C SER A 147 14.90 3.27 -10.10
N GLU A 148 15.49 4.34 -10.62
CA GLU A 148 14.79 5.62 -10.69
C GLU A 148 13.61 5.45 -11.65
N SER A 149 12.38 5.69 -11.16
CA SER A 149 11.18 5.58 -11.98
C SER A 149 11.14 6.72 -12.99
N HIS A 150 11.58 6.43 -14.21
CA HIS A 150 11.47 7.33 -15.37
C HIS A 150 10.03 7.36 -15.95
N SER A 151 9.04 6.88 -15.20
CA SER A 151 7.65 6.85 -15.63
C SER A 151 7.10 8.26 -15.77
N PHE A 152 6.48 8.53 -16.93
CA PHE A 152 5.66 9.71 -17.17
C PHE A 152 4.22 9.54 -16.68
N GLU A 153 3.90 8.40 -16.04
CA GLU A 153 2.62 8.12 -15.40
C GLU A 153 2.85 7.77 -13.92
N VAL A 154 2.06 8.37 -13.04
CA VAL A 154 2.04 8.06 -11.61
C VAL A 154 0.62 7.69 -11.21
N LYS A 155 0.46 6.46 -10.69
CA LYS A 155 -0.80 5.92 -10.20
C LYS A 155 -0.83 5.96 -8.68
N ILE A 156 -1.95 6.42 -8.12
CA ILE A 156 -2.19 6.57 -6.69
C ILE A 156 -3.58 6.02 -6.39
N ASP A 157 -3.71 5.09 -5.45
CA ASP A 157 -4.97 4.42 -5.11
C ASP A 157 -5.43 4.69 -3.66
N ASP A 158 -6.74 4.54 -3.39
CA ASP A 158 -7.34 4.85 -2.07
C ASP A 158 -7.02 3.84 -0.96
N TYR A 159 -6.37 2.72 -1.29
CA TYR A 159 -5.99 1.69 -0.31
C TYR A 159 -4.57 1.90 0.22
N ASN A 160 -3.59 2.12 -0.66
CA ASN A 160 -2.17 2.22 -0.32
C ASN A 160 -1.73 3.62 0.15
N ASN A 161 -2.56 4.65 -0.06
CA ASN A 161 -2.16 6.05 0.15
C ASN A 161 -2.98 6.74 1.24
N ILE A 162 -2.30 7.28 2.24
CA ILE A 162 -2.88 8.17 3.26
C ILE A 162 -3.12 9.54 2.62
N ASP A 163 -4.21 10.20 2.99
CA ASP A 163 -4.64 11.51 2.47
C ASP A 163 -5.05 11.53 0.98
N PHE A 164 -5.37 10.37 0.40
CA PHE A 164 -5.96 10.23 -0.95
C PHE A 164 -7.13 11.20 -1.22
N ASN A 165 -8.00 11.39 -0.24
CA ASN A 165 -9.17 12.28 -0.34
C ASN A 165 -8.79 13.76 -0.56
N LYS A 166 -7.57 14.19 -0.22
CA LYS A 166 -7.10 15.58 -0.41
C LYS A 166 -6.69 15.87 -1.86
N ILE A 167 -6.46 14.85 -2.70
CA ILE A 167 -6.02 15.02 -4.10
C ILE A 167 -6.96 15.93 -4.90
N HIS A 168 -8.29 15.76 -4.74
CA HIS A 168 -9.27 16.58 -5.45
C HIS A 168 -9.16 18.05 -5.05
N GLN A 169 -9.08 18.34 -3.75
CA GLN A 169 -8.93 19.71 -3.24
C GLN A 169 -7.60 20.34 -3.69
N ALA A 170 -6.50 19.58 -3.65
CA ALA A 170 -5.20 20.05 -4.13
C ALA A 170 -5.24 20.37 -5.64
N THR A 171 -5.89 19.51 -6.44
CA THR A 171 -6.08 19.75 -7.88
C THR A 171 -6.93 21.00 -8.15
N ASN A 172 -8.01 21.19 -7.40
CA ASN A 172 -8.84 22.40 -7.42
C ASN A 172 -8.11 23.67 -6.98
N THR A 173 -7.03 23.54 -6.18
CA THR A 173 -6.27 24.69 -5.64
C THR A 173 -5.09 25.08 -6.53
N PHE A 174 -4.34 24.09 -7.03
CA PHE A 174 -3.04 24.31 -7.68
C PHE A 174 -3.02 24.14 -9.20
N LEU A 175 -4.04 23.49 -9.79
CA LEU A 175 -4.11 23.24 -11.24
C LEU A 175 -5.34 23.87 -11.91
N LEU A 176 -6.49 23.80 -11.25
CA LEU A 176 -7.74 24.38 -11.74
C LEU A 176 -7.91 25.79 -11.15
N LYS A 177 -8.38 26.75 -11.96
CA LYS A 177 -8.70 28.12 -11.50
C LYS A 177 -10.15 28.28 -11.00
N LYS A 178 -10.89 27.17 -10.92
CA LYS A 178 -12.29 27.11 -10.52
C LYS A 178 -12.56 25.74 -9.91
N GLU A 179 -13.34 25.72 -8.84
CA GLU A 179 -13.76 24.51 -8.15
C GLU A 179 -14.58 23.60 -9.10
N THR A 180 -14.17 22.33 -9.22
CA THR A 180 -14.90 21.28 -9.92
C THR A 180 -15.65 20.39 -8.93
N SER A 181 -16.69 19.69 -9.39
CA SER A 181 -17.51 18.87 -8.50
C SER A 181 -16.77 17.60 -8.05
N SER A 182 -16.66 17.40 -6.73
CA SER A 182 -16.15 16.16 -6.12
C SER A 182 -17.11 14.96 -6.23
N ALA A 183 -18.30 15.13 -6.83
CA ALA A 183 -19.37 14.13 -6.82
C ALA A 183 -18.97 12.75 -7.38
N TYR A 184 -17.93 12.68 -8.23
CA TYR A 184 -17.40 11.41 -8.74
C TYR A 184 -16.82 10.51 -7.64
N LEU A 185 -16.31 11.08 -6.54
CA LEU A 185 -15.82 10.35 -5.35
C LEU A 185 -16.94 9.73 -4.49
N HIS A 186 -18.20 10.10 -4.76
CA HIS A 186 -19.36 9.59 -4.03
C HIS A 186 -20.26 8.68 -4.86
N LYS A 187 -20.00 8.57 -6.17
CA LYS A 187 -20.69 7.60 -7.04
C LYS A 187 -20.22 6.20 -6.69
N LYS A 188 -21.16 5.35 -6.27
CA LYS A 188 -20.93 3.91 -6.08
C LYS A 188 -21.39 3.17 -7.32
N PHE A 189 -20.54 2.30 -7.86
CA PHE A 189 -20.95 1.34 -8.87
C PHE A 189 -21.66 0.17 -8.22
N GLY A 190 -22.82 -0.15 -8.79
CA GLY A 190 -23.82 -1.03 -8.19
C GLY A 190 -25.19 -0.70 -8.79
N ASN A 191 -26.07 -1.68 -8.84
CA ASN A 191 -27.37 -1.50 -9.50
C ASN A 191 -28.16 -0.33 -8.92
N ASN A 192 -28.70 0.52 -9.80
CA ASN A 192 -29.94 1.23 -9.51
C ASN A 192 -31.07 0.19 -9.50
N ILE A 193 -31.19 -0.50 -8.36
CA ILE A 193 -32.24 -1.48 -8.08
C ILE A 193 -33.59 -0.74 -8.00
N ARG A 194 -34.23 -0.58 -9.14
CA ARG A 194 -35.67 -0.86 -9.20
C ARG A 194 -35.77 -2.41 -9.06
N SER A 195 -36.50 -3.04 -8.12
CA SER A 195 -36.47 -4.52 -7.81
C SER A 195 -37.55 -5.44 -8.47
N VAL A 196 -38.49 -6.16 -7.83
CA VAL A 196 -39.59 -6.88 -8.55
C VAL A 196 -40.90 -6.97 -7.73
N LYS A 197 -42.07 -6.57 -8.27
CA LYS A 197 -43.35 -6.56 -7.51
C LYS A 197 -43.73 -7.97 -7.09
N LYS A 198 -43.85 -8.22 -5.78
CA LYS A 198 -44.36 -9.50 -5.27
C LYS A 198 -45.24 -9.28 -4.03
N ASN A 199 -46.49 -9.73 -4.09
CA ASN A 199 -47.51 -9.55 -3.05
C ASN A 199 -47.67 -8.08 -2.63
N ASP A 200 -48.30 -7.31 -3.51
CA ASP A 200 -48.59 -5.88 -3.43
C ASP A 200 -47.46 -4.84 -3.20
N THR A 201 -46.24 -5.26 -2.88
CA THR A 201 -45.08 -4.36 -2.80
C THR A 201 -44.41 -4.19 -4.17
N ILE A 202 -44.58 -3.04 -4.86
CA ILE A 202 -43.93 -2.77 -6.16
C ILE A 202 -42.43 -2.71 -5.99
N THR A 203 -41.71 -3.34 -6.92
CA THR A 203 -40.35 -2.95 -7.34
C THR A 203 -40.17 -3.43 -8.82
N SER A 204 -39.17 -2.99 -9.63
CA SER A 204 -39.09 -3.34 -11.09
C SER A 204 -37.70 -3.25 -11.83
N PHE A 205 -36.93 -4.34 -11.87
CA PHE A 205 -35.55 -4.47 -12.36
C PHE A 205 -35.49 -4.31 -13.88
N SER A 206 -34.50 -3.55 -14.36
CA SER A 206 -34.21 -3.38 -15.78
C SER A 206 -33.03 -4.27 -16.16
N SER A 207 -33.27 -5.23 -17.05
CA SER A 207 -32.28 -6.19 -17.57
C SER A 207 -31.40 -5.64 -18.69
N ASP A 208 -31.81 -4.53 -19.31
CA ASP A 208 -31.41 -4.23 -20.69
C ASP A 208 -30.24 -3.24 -20.80
N LYS A 209 -29.54 -2.98 -19.69
CA LYS A 209 -28.32 -2.17 -19.67
C LYS A 209 -27.18 -2.96 -19.04
N PRO A 210 -26.02 -3.09 -19.71
CA PRO A 210 -24.86 -3.75 -19.12
C PRO A 210 -24.45 -3.02 -17.84
N LEU A 211 -24.05 -3.79 -16.83
CA LEU A 211 -23.65 -3.27 -15.53
C LEU A 211 -22.40 -2.40 -15.70
N LYS A 212 -22.51 -1.12 -15.34
CA LYS A 212 -21.36 -0.22 -15.28
C LYS A 212 -20.53 -0.55 -14.04
N THR A 213 -19.44 -1.28 -14.23
CA THR A 213 -18.52 -1.72 -13.18
C THR A 213 -17.40 -0.71 -12.90
N PHE A 214 -17.17 0.24 -13.81
CA PHE A 214 -16.20 1.33 -13.66
C PHE A 214 -16.60 2.58 -14.45
N GLU A 215 -15.99 3.71 -14.11
CA GLU A 215 -16.00 4.94 -14.89
C GLU A 215 -14.66 5.67 -14.73
N LEU A 216 -14.11 6.14 -15.85
CA LEU A 216 -12.97 7.02 -15.88
C LEU A 216 -13.46 8.47 -15.92
N TYR A 217 -12.93 9.33 -15.06
CA TYR A 217 -13.27 10.74 -14.99
C TYR A 217 -12.07 11.62 -15.35
N GLN A 218 -12.29 12.62 -16.20
CA GLN A 218 -11.30 13.66 -16.49
C GLN A 218 -11.35 14.72 -15.38
N ILE A 219 -10.27 14.84 -14.60
CA ILE A 219 -10.18 15.81 -13.50
C ILE A 219 -9.44 17.07 -13.95
N TYR A 220 -8.35 16.88 -14.70
CA TYR A 220 -7.54 17.94 -15.29
C TYR A 220 -6.93 17.43 -16.60
N ASP A 221 -6.86 18.28 -17.61
CA ASP A 221 -6.11 18.00 -18.84
C ASP A 221 -5.74 19.32 -19.50
N ARG A 222 -4.46 19.49 -19.88
CA ARG A 222 -4.01 20.65 -20.66
C ARG A 222 -4.34 20.51 -22.14
N GLY A 223 -4.56 19.30 -22.63
CA GLY A 223 -4.85 19.02 -24.03
C GLY A 223 -3.64 19.15 -24.96
N ASN A 224 -2.40 19.11 -24.47
CA ASN A 224 -1.24 19.11 -25.37
C ASN A 224 -1.18 17.81 -26.18
N THR A 225 -0.65 17.89 -27.39
CA THR A 225 -0.46 16.76 -28.32
C THR A 225 0.75 15.89 -27.95
N THR A 226 0.80 15.42 -26.71
CA THR A 226 1.74 14.40 -26.25
C THR A 226 1.50 13.07 -26.97
N GLN A 227 2.57 12.43 -27.46
CA GLN A 227 2.52 11.14 -28.16
C GLN A 227 2.27 9.92 -27.23
N ASN A 228 1.74 10.13 -26.03
CA ASN A 228 1.44 9.06 -25.08
C ASN A 228 0.11 8.40 -25.46
N ASP A 229 0.15 7.22 -26.05
CA ASP A 229 -1.05 6.50 -26.54
C ASP A 229 -2.03 6.17 -25.42
N LYS A 230 -1.55 5.89 -24.20
CA LYS A 230 -2.40 5.66 -23.03
C LYS A 230 -3.13 6.93 -22.59
N LEU A 231 -2.48 8.09 -22.70
CA LEU A 231 -3.16 9.37 -22.45
C LEU A 231 -4.24 9.66 -23.51
N LYS A 232 -4.02 9.27 -24.78
CA LYS A 232 -5.07 9.35 -25.82
C LYS A 232 -6.28 8.47 -25.46
N GLU A 233 -6.04 7.21 -25.10
CA GLU A 233 -7.07 6.28 -24.64
C GLU A 233 -7.88 6.87 -23.46
N TYR A 234 -7.20 7.51 -22.51
CA TYR A 234 -7.86 8.17 -21.38
C TYR A 234 -8.69 9.39 -21.81
N ARG A 235 -8.19 10.20 -22.76
CA ARG A 235 -8.94 11.33 -23.35
C ARG A 235 -10.21 10.89 -24.09
N ASP A 236 -10.14 9.77 -24.80
CA ASP A 236 -11.25 9.26 -25.62
C ASP A 236 -12.34 8.60 -24.78
N ASN A 237 -11.97 7.97 -23.64
CA ASN A 237 -12.89 7.20 -22.79
C ASN A 237 -13.37 7.92 -21.51
N ALA A 238 -12.77 9.06 -21.14
CA ALA A 238 -13.11 9.74 -19.88
C ALA A 238 -14.41 10.55 -19.93
N THR A 239 -15.18 10.43 -18.86
CA THR A 239 -16.33 11.30 -18.57
C THR A 239 -15.84 12.65 -18.03
N LYS A 240 -16.30 13.74 -18.64
CA LYS A 240 -16.02 15.11 -18.19
C LYS A 240 -16.92 15.49 -17.02
N ILE A 241 -16.40 16.32 -16.10
CA ILE A 241 -17.08 16.82 -14.90
C ILE A 241 -17.27 18.33 -15.00
#